data_AF-A0A7J7C8L4-F1
#
_entry.id   AF-A0A7J7C8L4-F1
#
_cell.length_a   1.000
_cell.length_b   1.000
_cell.length_c   1.000
_cell.angle_alpha   90.00
_cell.angle_beta   90.00
_cell.angle_gamma   90.00
#
_symmetry.space_group_name_H-M   'P 1'
#
loop_
_entity.id
_entity.type
_entity.pdbx_description
1 polymer ?
#
loop_
_entity_poly.entity_id
_entity_poly.type
_entity_poly.pdbx_seq_one_letter_code
_entity_poly.pdbx_strand_id
1 'polypeptide(L)'
;MDEERVEDQIGIRREMIKKACSMAMKVHKYSEKQYLLEESRNSAEAIFSLPGFWHLNDWYTNKSFGQTKMNAKLFPSLRSIGNDEVALVNEAFLLKFEALVANPSFQKEVRSAISKKRQIVFTGHSSGGATAILATLWVLENLGGANQLAPLCVTFGSPLVGDWIFNHAIRRENWSRYFIHFVMRYDIVPRILLAPLSSVEQSLQLVLHVLNPNSTSAAQVGDGEASSLFMTVMRNASSVTSRTACKLMGSTNLLLETVSSFIELSPYTPSGTYVFCTRNQQHIVITDSEAVLQLLFYSSQLNAVIEQLDIAKRSLNDHLSYQNELQESLKMQNIHVLRNLGNLPLSSDAADGERAINMALNDLGLSTKARLCLRAAAEYEERRLKNQAKIDDQKADIEKGLSTLQDYKTKTEICKLGYYDAFKLSRATEDFEANVKRQELAGIWDEIIEMLKKYELPDGFELRKEWVDLGTRYRRIVEPLDIANYYRHLKNEDTGPYMVRARPRRYRFAQRWFEHASKIPNKPILESCFWAEVEELVRDCNPAMFENVKERILQFEQEVETWVRAGELGKDVFLEGNTFMKWWTTLPQQHRLQSSLSSLMNG
;
A
#
# COMPACT_ATOMS: atom_id res chain seq x y z
N MET A 1 -8.84 21.43 32.58
CA MET A 1 -8.76 21.32 31.06
C MET A 1 -7.31 21.03 30.63
N ASP A 2 -6.83 19.86 31.07
CA ASP A 2 -5.56 19.13 30.90
C ASP A 2 -5.03 19.27 29.47
N GLU A 3 -4.39 20.46 29.06
CA GLU A 3 -3.48 20.72 27.92
C GLU A 3 -2.71 19.46 27.52
N GLU A 4 -3.38 18.48 26.88
CA GLU A 4 -2.77 17.28 26.26
C GLU A 4 -1.40 17.62 25.65
N ARG A 5 -0.27 17.24 26.25
CA ARG A 5 1.16 17.35 25.90
C ARG A 5 1.39 17.04 24.40
N VAL A 6 1.86 17.94 23.47
CA VAL A 6 2.36 17.85 22.08
C VAL A 6 2.79 16.41 21.75
N GLU A 7 3.24 15.64 22.84
CA GLU A 7 3.70 14.24 22.70
C GLU A 7 2.52 13.29 22.45
N ASP A 8 1.35 13.78 22.87
CA ASP A 8 0.17 12.90 22.72
C ASP A 8 -0.52 13.17 21.37
N GLN A 9 -0.02 14.29 20.65
CA GLN A 9 -0.78 14.68 19.44
C GLN A 9 0.01 14.31 18.18
N ILE A 10 1.39 14.25 18.17
CA ILE A 10 2.24 13.94 16.99
C ILE A 10 2.91 12.59 17.21
N GLY A 11 2.88 12.09 18.53
CA GLY A 11 3.34 10.70 18.79
C GLY A 11 4.87 10.65 18.93
N ILE A 12 5.60 11.93 18.93
CA ILE A 12 7.07 11.96 19.12
C ILE A 12 7.41 13.16 20.03
N ARG A 13 8.55 12.83 20.88
CA ARG A 13 8.95 13.90 21.84
C ARG A 13 9.59 15.08 21.11
N ARG A 14 9.36 16.22 21.59
CA ARG A 14 9.87 17.46 20.95
C ARG A 14 11.40 17.44 20.86
N GLU A 15 11.98 16.99 21.96
CA GLU A 15 13.46 16.95 21.96
C GLU A 15 13.99 16.04 20.84
N MET A 16 13.22 15.01 20.62
CA MET A 16 13.65 14.11 19.53
C MET A 16 13.49 14.78 18.16
N ILE A 17 12.44 15.53 18.00
CA ILE A 17 12.25 16.23 16.70
C ILE A 17 13.40 17.23 16.48
N LYS A 18 13.76 17.93 17.56
CA LYS A 18 14.85 18.94 17.41
C LYS A 18 16.17 18.24 17.07
N LYS A 19 16.33 17.16 17.79
CA LYS A 19 17.59 16.44 17.51
C LYS A 19 17.60 15.86 16.10
N ALA A 20 16.49 15.25 15.68
CA ALA A 20 16.42 14.71 14.31
C ALA A 20 16.64 15.80 13.26
N CYS A 21 16.02 16.97 13.51
CA CYS A 21 16.18 18.06 12.51
C CYS A 21 17.63 18.53 12.46
N SER A 22 18.25 18.65 13.63
CA SER A 22 19.66 19.12 13.64
C SER A 22 20.57 18.11 12.93
N MET A 23 20.30 16.87 13.14
CA MET A 23 21.15 15.85 12.50
C MET A 23 20.89 15.80 10.99
N ALA A 24 19.60 15.99 10.64
CA ALA A 24 19.27 15.95 9.20
C ALA A 24 19.99 17.07 8.44
N MET A 25 20.22 18.20 9.14
CA MET A 25 20.93 19.31 8.46
C MET A 25 22.44 19.09 8.53
N LYS A 26 22.93 18.49 9.63
CA LYS A 26 24.37 18.33 9.86
C LYS A 26 24.97 17.33 8.86
N VAL A 27 24.21 16.38 8.43
CA VAL A 27 24.78 15.29 7.59
C VAL A 27 25.28 15.88 6.27
N HIS A 28 24.77 17.04 5.88
CA HIS A 28 25.17 17.60 4.58
C HIS A 28 26.61 18.12 4.63
N LYS A 29 27.17 18.33 5.81
CA LYS A 29 28.56 18.81 5.93
C LYS A 29 29.54 17.66 5.70
N TYR A 30 28.97 16.47 5.69
CA TYR A 30 29.87 15.31 5.50
C TYR A 30 29.51 14.62 4.18
N SER A 31 29.91 15.19 3.04
CA SER A 31 29.43 14.80 1.69
C SER A 31 30.02 13.43 1.30
N GLU A 32 30.99 12.86 2.11
CA GLU A 32 31.61 11.58 1.69
C GLU A 32 30.93 10.40 2.40
N LYS A 33 30.10 10.81 3.39
CA LYS A 33 29.50 9.70 4.15
C LYS A 33 28.09 9.41 3.61
N GLN A 34 27.73 8.08 3.62
CA GLN A 34 26.39 7.67 3.13
C GLN A 34 25.33 7.91 4.19
N TYR A 35 25.73 7.95 5.48
CA TYR A 35 24.80 8.30 6.58
C TYR A 35 25.60 8.72 7.81
N LEU A 36 24.92 9.39 8.79
CA LEU A 36 25.51 9.71 10.10
C LEU A 36 24.68 9.06 11.20
N LEU A 37 25.45 8.47 12.08
CA LEU A 37 24.74 7.82 13.20
C LEU A 37 25.10 8.53 14.50
N GLU A 38 24.07 8.97 15.13
CA GLU A 38 24.28 9.51 16.50
C GLU A 38 23.73 8.53 17.55
N GLU A 39 24.82 8.04 18.27
CA GLU A 39 24.44 7.10 19.35
C GLU A 39 25.28 7.41 20.60
N SER A 40 24.52 8.02 21.71
CA SER A 40 25.29 8.21 22.97
C SER A 40 25.06 7.05 23.93
N ARG A 41 26.16 6.65 24.73
CA ARG A 41 26.16 5.51 25.67
C ARG A 41 24.98 5.59 26.65
N ASN A 42 24.32 6.81 26.78
CA ASN A 42 23.17 6.95 27.72
C ASN A 42 21.87 7.27 26.96
N SER A 43 22.02 7.24 25.60
CA SER A 43 20.81 7.68 24.88
C SER A 43 19.96 6.46 24.51
N ALA A 44 18.71 6.53 24.81
CA ALA A 44 17.74 5.45 24.53
C ALA A 44 17.41 5.40 23.04
N GLU A 45 18.15 6.29 22.19
CA GLU A 45 17.70 6.37 20.78
C GLU A 45 18.93 6.27 19.85
N ALA A 46 18.73 5.61 18.78
CA ALA A 46 19.72 5.62 17.69
C ALA A 46 19.16 6.33 16.46
N ILE A 47 19.85 7.57 16.11
CA ILE A 47 19.28 8.39 15.03
C ILE A 47 20.20 8.28 13.80
N PHE A 48 19.57 7.75 12.77
CA PHE A 48 20.29 7.67 11.49
C PHE A 48 19.88 8.82 10.58
N SER A 49 20.92 9.61 10.20
CA SER A 49 20.62 10.76 9.33
C SER A 49 21.18 10.50 7.93
N LEU A 50 20.25 10.75 6.95
CA LEU A 50 20.64 10.45 5.56
C LEU A 50 20.78 11.74 4.77
N PRO A 51 21.89 11.82 3.98
CA PRO A 51 22.18 13.08 3.28
C PRO A 51 21.28 13.28 2.05
N GLY A 52 21.02 14.58 1.71
CA GLY A 52 20.26 14.91 0.49
C GLY A 52 21.18 14.94 -0.73
N PHE A 53 20.48 14.88 -1.85
CA PHE A 53 21.25 14.87 -3.11
C PHE A 53 20.77 16.05 -3.97
N TRP A 54 21.77 16.54 -4.78
CA TRP A 54 21.41 17.87 -5.35
C TRP A 54 21.65 17.87 -6.86
N HIS A 55 21.77 16.64 -7.40
CA HIS A 55 21.86 16.56 -8.87
C HIS A 55 20.51 16.07 -9.45
N LEU A 56 20.34 16.52 -10.72
CA LEU A 56 19.03 16.21 -11.34
C LEU A 56 18.84 14.68 -11.44
N ASN A 57 19.89 13.95 -11.66
CA ASN A 57 19.75 12.48 -11.84
C ASN A 57 19.46 11.78 -10.52
N ASP A 58 19.56 12.54 -9.49
CA ASP A 58 19.20 11.95 -8.19
C ASP A 58 17.70 12.17 -7.87
N TRP A 59 16.97 12.80 -8.78
CA TRP A 59 15.53 13.10 -8.53
C TRP A 59 14.69 12.48 -9.64
N TYR A 60 15.28 12.56 -10.89
CA TYR A 60 14.53 11.98 -12.02
C TYR A 60 15.43 11.01 -12.78
N THR A 61 14.73 9.92 -13.16
CA THR A 61 15.40 9.04 -14.15
C THR A 61 14.76 9.22 -15.53
N ASN A 62 14.96 8.35 -16.56
CA ASN A 62 14.59 8.60 -17.97
C ASN A 62 13.07 8.57 -18.17
N LYS A 63 12.29 8.25 -17.17
CA LYS A 63 10.82 8.28 -17.34
C LYS A 63 10.25 9.66 -16.98
N SER A 64 8.87 9.88 -17.37
CA SER A 64 8.28 11.22 -17.21
C SER A 64 8.34 11.70 -15.74
N PHE A 65 8.09 10.76 -14.85
CA PHE A 65 8.14 11.17 -13.42
C PHE A 65 9.21 10.36 -12.69
N GLY A 66 10.00 9.58 -13.39
CA GLY A 66 11.15 8.85 -12.79
C GLY A 66 10.67 7.69 -11.90
N GLN A 67 9.44 7.17 -12.22
CA GLN A 67 8.88 6.13 -11.33
C GLN A 67 9.34 4.75 -11.80
N THR A 68 9.43 3.77 -10.89
CA THR A 68 9.78 2.37 -11.19
C THR A 68 9.04 1.45 -10.21
N LYS A 69 8.94 0.14 -10.64
CA LYS A 69 8.26 -0.79 -9.72
C LYS A 69 9.14 -1.08 -8.49
N MET A 70 8.48 -1.20 -7.36
CA MET A 70 9.19 -1.48 -6.10
C MET A 70 9.80 -2.90 -6.15
N ASN A 71 10.93 -3.02 -5.53
CA ASN A 71 11.57 -4.35 -5.44
C ASN A 71 10.79 -5.30 -4.50
N ALA A 72 10.08 -6.31 -5.13
CA ALA A 72 9.12 -7.17 -4.37
C ALA A 72 9.89 -8.11 -3.43
N LYS A 73 11.15 -8.25 -3.75
CA LYS A 73 11.94 -9.13 -2.86
C LYS A 73 12.30 -8.41 -1.55
N LEU A 74 12.59 -7.13 -1.72
CA LEU A 74 12.98 -6.40 -0.49
C LEU A 74 11.73 -5.90 0.25
N PHE A 75 10.63 -5.68 -0.57
CA PHE A 75 9.42 -5.11 0.07
C PHE A 75 8.19 -5.89 -0.40
N PRO A 76 7.97 -7.05 0.13
CA PRO A 76 6.85 -7.88 -0.35
C PRO A 76 5.50 -7.28 0.02
N SER A 77 5.49 -6.43 1.11
CA SER A 77 4.18 -5.93 1.58
C SER A 77 3.77 -4.68 0.79
N LEU A 78 4.73 -4.06 0.10
CA LEU A 78 4.38 -2.80 -0.60
C LEU A 78 3.77 -3.12 -1.98
N ARG A 79 2.54 -3.68 -1.90
CA ARG A 79 1.77 -4.03 -3.10
C ARG A 79 0.27 -4.04 -2.77
N SER A 80 -0.51 -4.00 -3.85
CA SER A 80 -1.95 -4.33 -3.68
C SER A 80 -2.17 -5.85 -3.70
N ILE A 81 -2.65 -6.35 -2.57
CA ILE A 81 -2.65 -7.83 -2.40
C ILE A 81 -3.68 -8.43 -3.36
N GLY A 82 -4.86 -7.91 -3.36
CA GLY A 82 -5.95 -8.48 -4.19
C GLY A 82 -5.68 -8.30 -5.68
N ASN A 83 -5.22 -7.11 -6.05
CA ASN A 83 -5.04 -6.81 -7.49
C ASN A 83 -3.66 -7.30 -7.97
N ASP A 84 -2.89 -7.71 -7.08
CA ASP A 84 -1.55 -8.26 -7.38
C ASP A 84 -0.72 -7.26 -8.20
N GLU A 85 -0.68 -6.11 -7.71
CA GLU A 85 0.14 -5.07 -8.37
C GLU A 85 1.15 -4.50 -7.37
N VAL A 86 2.34 -4.30 -7.90
CA VAL A 86 3.41 -3.79 -7.00
C VAL A 86 3.36 -2.24 -7.03
N ALA A 87 3.74 -1.70 -5.87
CA ALA A 87 3.73 -0.22 -5.78
C ALA A 87 4.84 0.39 -6.65
N LEU A 88 4.54 1.63 -7.09
CA LEU A 88 5.60 2.40 -7.79
C LEU A 88 6.28 3.39 -6.83
N VAL A 89 7.59 3.57 -7.10
CA VAL A 89 8.35 4.52 -6.27
C VAL A 89 9.31 5.30 -7.17
N ASN A 90 9.83 6.37 -6.60
CA ASN A 90 10.84 7.11 -7.40
C ASN A 90 12.12 6.28 -7.54
N GLU A 91 12.53 6.09 -8.76
CA GLU A 91 13.65 5.17 -9.04
C GLU A 91 14.96 5.73 -8.48
N ALA A 92 15.16 7.00 -8.64
CA ALA A 92 16.43 7.59 -8.14
C ALA A 92 16.57 7.41 -6.62
N PHE A 93 15.46 7.60 -5.92
CA PHE A 93 15.55 7.43 -4.45
C PHE A 93 15.74 5.96 -4.09
N LEU A 94 15.08 5.12 -4.83
CA LEU A 94 15.22 3.67 -4.53
C LEU A 94 16.67 3.22 -4.75
N LEU A 95 17.33 3.72 -5.80
CA LEU A 95 18.72 3.32 -6.06
C LEU A 95 19.65 3.81 -4.95
N LYS A 96 19.39 5.04 -4.52
CA LYS A 96 20.21 5.52 -3.39
C LYS A 96 20.00 4.67 -2.14
N PHE A 97 18.80 4.34 -1.93
CA PHE A 97 18.54 3.46 -0.76
C PHE A 97 19.21 2.10 -0.94
N GLU A 98 19.09 1.51 -2.08
CA GLU A 98 19.69 0.17 -2.28
C GLU A 98 21.21 0.22 -2.08
N ALA A 99 21.75 1.31 -2.55
CA ALA A 99 23.20 1.46 -2.29
C ALA A 99 23.48 1.55 -0.78
N LEU A 100 22.59 2.20 -0.08
CA LEU A 100 22.76 2.31 1.39
C LEU A 100 22.65 0.94 2.06
N VAL A 101 21.69 0.14 1.66
CA VAL A 101 21.46 -1.14 2.36
C VAL A 101 22.54 -2.13 1.93
N ALA A 102 23.13 -1.89 0.79
CA ALA A 102 24.21 -2.79 0.36
C ALA A 102 25.48 -2.57 1.21
N ASN A 103 25.52 -1.44 1.91
CA ASN A 103 26.63 -1.17 2.85
C ASN A 103 26.51 -2.02 4.13
N PRO A 104 27.46 -3.00 4.40
CA PRO A 104 27.36 -3.94 5.53
C PRO A 104 27.45 -3.20 6.88
N SER A 105 28.21 -2.10 6.86
CA SER A 105 28.32 -1.34 8.13
C SER A 105 26.96 -0.76 8.55
N PHE A 106 26.26 -0.24 7.58
CA PHE A 106 24.92 0.30 7.91
C PHE A 106 24.00 -0.78 8.48
N GLN A 107 24.00 -1.96 7.86
CA GLN A 107 23.11 -3.05 8.34
C GLN A 107 23.52 -3.50 9.74
N LYS A 108 24.83 -3.60 9.92
CA LYS A 108 25.31 -4.02 11.25
C LYS A 108 24.89 -3.03 12.34
N GLU A 109 25.04 -1.76 12.05
CA GLU A 109 24.68 -0.74 13.07
C GLU A 109 23.18 -0.74 13.35
N VAL A 110 22.39 -0.95 12.31
CA VAL A 110 20.93 -1.00 12.56
C VAL A 110 20.59 -2.24 13.40
N ARG A 111 21.18 -3.33 13.09
CA ARG A 111 20.88 -4.57 13.86
C ARG A 111 21.38 -4.43 15.30
N SER A 112 22.59 -3.83 15.38
CA SER A 112 23.10 -3.59 16.74
C SER A 112 22.14 -2.71 17.55
N ALA A 113 21.63 -1.66 16.93
CA ALA A 113 20.67 -0.80 17.65
C ALA A 113 19.40 -1.58 18.04
N ILE A 114 19.01 -2.48 17.22
CA ILE A 114 17.81 -3.28 17.53
C ILE A 114 18.12 -4.21 18.70
N SER A 115 19.31 -4.85 18.66
CA SER A 115 19.68 -5.78 19.75
C SER A 115 19.78 -5.04 21.09
N LYS A 116 20.13 -3.79 20.97
CA LYS A 116 20.26 -3.04 22.24
C LYS A 116 18.92 -2.42 22.63
N LYS A 117 17.82 -2.71 21.89
CA LYS A 117 16.43 -2.25 22.15
C LYS A 117 16.37 -0.72 22.19
N ARG A 118 17.09 -0.18 21.29
CA ARG A 118 17.04 1.29 21.18
C ARG A 118 15.96 1.71 20.18
N GLN A 119 15.36 2.91 20.48
CA GLN A 119 14.43 3.44 19.47
C GLN A 119 15.18 3.93 18.23
N ILE A 120 14.88 3.27 17.12
CA ILE A 120 15.56 3.67 15.86
C ILE A 120 14.76 4.81 15.21
N VAL A 121 15.57 5.84 14.84
CA VAL A 121 14.92 6.99 14.16
C VAL A 121 15.72 7.28 12.88
N PHE A 122 14.96 7.15 11.79
CA PHE A 122 15.57 7.60 10.53
C PHE A 122 15.08 9.02 10.19
N THR A 123 16.09 9.83 9.83
CA THR A 123 15.69 11.22 9.54
C THR A 123 16.50 11.74 8.35
N GLY A 124 15.93 12.71 7.67
CA GLY A 124 16.63 13.30 6.51
C GLY A 124 15.94 14.59 6.07
N HIS A 125 16.82 15.51 5.51
CA HIS A 125 16.30 16.76 4.90
C HIS A 125 16.32 16.64 3.38
N SER A 126 15.22 17.16 2.75
CA SER A 126 15.12 17.12 1.28
C SER A 126 15.11 15.67 0.76
N SER A 127 16.01 15.29 -0.28
CA SER A 127 15.95 13.93 -0.85
C SER A 127 16.48 12.89 0.14
N GLY A 128 17.25 13.35 1.18
CA GLY A 128 17.64 12.41 2.26
C GLY A 128 16.44 11.87 3.03
N GLY A 129 15.39 12.72 3.13
CA GLY A 129 14.12 12.26 3.75
C GLY A 129 13.50 11.08 2.98
N ALA A 130 13.60 11.24 1.63
CA ALA A 130 13.04 10.12 0.82
C ALA A 130 13.78 8.81 1.09
N THR A 131 15.09 8.88 1.21
CA THR A 131 15.86 7.67 1.54
C THR A 131 15.54 7.18 2.96
N ALA A 132 15.31 8.13 3.86
CA ALA A 132 14.94 7.75 5.24
C ALA A 132 13.61 7.00 5.27
N ILE A 133 12.71 7.46 4.42
CA ILE A 133 11.39 6.79 4.37
C ILE A 133 11.58 5.33 3.92
N LEU A 134 12.39 5.11 2.91
CA LEU A 134 12.58 3.74 2.41
C LEU A 134 13.38 2.91 3.42
N ALA A 135 14.34 3.52 4.10
CA ALA A 135 15.09 2.78 5.14
C ALA A 135 14.17 2.32 6.28
N THR A 136 13.28 3.23 6.61
CA THR A 136 12.34 2.85 7.69
C THR A 136 11.46 1.68 7.26
N LEU A 137 10.99 1.73 6.03
CA LEU A 137 10.15 0.63 5.55
C LEU A 137 10.94 -0.68 5.50
N TRP A 138 12.18 -0.54 5.17
CA TRP A 138 13.03 -1.75 5.12
C TRP A 138 13.11 -2.41 6.49
N VAL A 139 13.26 -1.56 7.54
CA VAL A 139 13.32 -2.15 8.89
C VAL A 139 11.96 -2.75 9.28
N LEU A 140 10.86 -2.07 8.89
CA LEU A 140 9.51 -2.59 9.25
C LEU A 140 9.24 -3.89 8.52
N GLU A 141 9.79 -4.04 7.39
CA GLU A 141 9.49 -5.23 6.55
C GLU A 141 10.38 -6.40 6.97
N ASN A 142 11.64 -6.13 7.22
CA ASN A 142 12.58 -7.27 7.31
C ASN A 142 13.06 -7.48 8.74
N LEU A 143 12.85 -6.49 9.52
CA LEU A 143 13.51 -6.65 10.84
C LEU A 143 12.50 -6.36 11.95
N GLY A 144 11.14 -6.18 11.52
CA GLY A 144 10.07 -5.80 12.47
C GLY A 144 9.43 -7.04 13.10
N GLY A 145 9.88 -7.51 14.40
CA GLY A 145 9.27 -8.63 15.17
C GLY A 145 8.41 -8.11 16.33
N ALA A 146 7.42 -8.98 16.94
CA ALA A 146 6.37 -8.74 17.96
C ALA A 146 6.98 -8.19 19.25
N ASN A 147 8.44 -8.09 19.37
CA ASN A 147 9.01 -7.61 20.65
C ASN A 147 10.03 -6.50 20.40
N GLN A 148 9.88 -5.84 19.15
CA GLN A 148 10.87 -4.78 18.85
C GLN A 148 10.16 -3.43 18.76
N LEU A 149 10.94 -2.39 19.31
CA LEU A 149 10.38 -1.02 19.15
C LEU A 149 10.32 -0.64 17.67
N ALA A 150 9.13 -0.24 17.29
CA ALA A 150 9.00 0.14 15.87
C ALA A 150 9.82 1.40 15.55
N PRO A 151 10.45 1.38 14.33
CA PRO A 151 11.24 2.55 13.95
C PRO A 151 10.36 3.78 13.70
N LEU A 152 11.01 4.99 13.86
CA LEU A 152 10.32 6.25 13.53
C LEU A 152 11.05 6.92 12.36
N CYS A 153 10.20 7.49 11.55
CA CYS A 153 10.79 8.28 10.43
C CYS A 153 10.33 9.74 10.54
N VAL A 154 11.37 10.60 10.63
CA VAL A 154 11.05 12.04 10.71
C VAL A 154 11.80 12.76 9.58
N THR A 155 10.95 13.40 8.71
CA THR A 155 11.61 14.05 7.56
C THR A 155 11.26 15.54 7.54
N PHE A 156 12.16 16.26 6.84
CA PHE A 156 11.98 17.73 6.76
C PHE A 156 12.11 18.17 5.29
N GLY A 157 10.93 18.69 4.79
CA GLY A 157 10.90 19.16 3.39
C GLY A 157 11.22 18.05 2.41
N SER A 158 10.77 16.84 2.72
CA SER A 158 11.08 15.68 1.86
C SER A 158 10.10 15.61 0.68
N PRO A 159 10.66 15.23 -0.51
CA PRO A 159 9.74 15.01 -1.63
C PRO A 159 8.88 13.74 -1.45
N LEU A 160 7.79 13.67 -2.31
CA LEU A 160 6.97 12.44 -2.25
C LEU A 160 7.75 11.25 -2.82
N VAL A 161 7.40 10.04 -2.35
CA VAL A 161 8.31 8.91 -2.68
C VAL A 161 7.53 7.89 -3.51
N GLY A 162 6.30 7.55 -3.13
CA GLY A 162 5.62 6.42 -3.79
C GLY A 162 4.22 6.82 -4.27
N ASP A 163 3.70 5.88 -5.10
CA ASP A 163 2.35 6.15 -5.67
C ASP A 163 1.25 5.76 -4.67
N TRP A 164 0.06 5.72 -5.19
CA TRP A 164 -1.08 5.50 -4.26
C TRP A 164 -1.06 4.08 -3.71
N ILE A 165 -0.55 3.06 -4.50
CA ILE A 165 -0.47 1.68 -3.94
C ILE A 165 0.54 1.67 -2.78
N PHE A 166 1.60 2.43 -2.98
CA PHE A 166 2.57 2.59 -1.88
C PHE A 166 1.89 3.09 -0.60
N ASN A 167 1.10 4.13 -0.72
CA ASN A 167 0.38 4.65 0.47
C ASN A 167 -0.66 3.65 0.98
N HIS A 168 -1.37 3.03 0.05
CA HIS A 168 -2.38 2.02 0.45
C HIS A 168 -1.72 0.89 1.25
N ALA A 169 -0.60 0.46 0.82
CA ALA A 169 0.07 -0.68 1.50
C ALA A 169 0.56 -0.27 2.89
N ILE A 170 1.11 0.91 3.00
CA ILE A 170 1.60 1.37 4.31
C ILE A 170 0.44 1.50 5.30
N ARG A 171 -0.69 1.94 4.83
CA ARG A 171 -1.86 2.06 5.74
C ARG A 171 -2.44 0.70 6.05
N ARG A 172 -2.41 -0.17 5.01
CA ARG A 172 -2.96 -1.53 5.26
C ARG A 172 -2.16 -2.23 6.37
N GLU A 173 -0.81 -1.96 6.40
CA GLU A 173 0.03 -2.65 7.41
C GLU A 173 0.06 -1.84 8.71
N ASN A 174 -0.65 -0.79 8.71
CA ASN A 174 -0.71 0.12 9.86
C ASN A 174 0.66 0.75 10.14
N TRP A 175 1.43 1.01 9.09
CA TRP A 175 2.78 1.59 9.24
C TRP A 175 2.74 3.12 9.10
N SER A 176 1.67 3.72 8.67
CA SER A 176 1.60 5.18 8.39
C SER A 176 1.92 5.99 9.64
N ARG A 177 1.69 5.47 10.81
CA ARG A 177 1.84 6.23 12.08
C ARG A 177 3.31 6.41 12.44
N TYR A 178 4.17 5.71 11.71
CA TYR A 178 5.59 5.82 12.09
C TYR A 178 6.29 6.88 11.24
N PHE A 179 5.54 7.43 10.33
CA PHE A 179 6.17 8.44 9.45
C PHE A 179 5.61 9.82 9.77
N ILE A 180 6.54 10.76 10.02
CA ILE A 180 6.14 12.15 10.33
C ILE A 180 6.95 13.09 9.42
N HIS A 181 6.13 13.87 8.66
CA HIS A 181 6.82 14.75 7.68
C HIS A 181 6.55 16.22 8.01
N PHE A 182 7.65 16.94 8.20
CA PHE A 182 7.48 18.40 8.45
C PHE A 182 7.64 19.15 7.13
N VAL A 183 6.60 20.02 6.93
CA VAL A 183 6.61 20.78 5.66
C VAL A 183 6.32 22.26 5.98
N MET A 184 7.35 23.08 5.59
CA MET A 184 7.03 24.52 5.72
C MET A 184 6.01 24.94 4.65
N ARG A 185 5.30 25.89 4.98
CA ARG A 185 4.10 26.23 4.18
C ARG A 185 4.45 26.37 2.70
N TYR A 186 5.53 27.08 2.38
CA TYR A 186 5.74 27.36 0.93
C TYR A 186 6.88 26.50 0.39
N ASP A 187 7.34 25.64 1.14
CA ASP A 187 8.46 24.79 0.66
C ASP A 187 8.09 24.09 -0.64
N ILE A 188 8.97 24.25 -1.65
CA ILE A 188 8.62 23.78 -3.01
C ILE A 188 9.06 22.32 -3.18
N VAL A 189 9.95 21.80 -2.38
CA VAL A 189 10.57 20.47 -2.60
C VAL A 189 9.53 19.36 -2.45
N PRO A 190 8.65 19.35 -1.49
CA PRO A 190 7.65 18.27 -1.39
C PRO A 190 6.68 18.28 -2.58
N ARG A 191 6.77 19.32 -3.41
CA ARG A 191 5.77 19.46 -4.49
C ARG A 191 6.42 19.19 -5.85
N ILE A 192 7.69 19.02 -5.93
CA ILE A 192 8.47 19.00 -7.19
C ILE A 192 8.05 17.78 -8.02
N LEU A 193 7.74 16.64 -7.32
CA LEU A 193 7.51 15.41 -8.11
C LEU A 193 6.06 15.36 -8.59
N LEU A 194 5.37 16.50 -8.38
CA LEU A 194 4.01 16.55 -8.96
C LEU A 194 4.08 17.10 -10.39
N ALA A 195 5.31 17.41 -10.77
CA ALA A 195 5.51 17.90 -12.14
C ALA A 195 6.43 16.94 -12.90
N PRO A 196 6.13 16.78 -14.22
CA PRO A 196 6.98 15.87 -15.01
C PRO A 196 8.36 16.48 -15.31
N LEU A 197 9.34 15.58 -15.58
CA LEU A 197 10.73 16.02 -15.78
C LEU A 197 10.81 16.93 -17.02
N SER A 198 9.98 16.63 -18.06
CA SER A 198 10.06 17.40 -19.32
C SER A 198 9.75 18.89 -19.09
N SER A 199 9.03 19.13 -17.96
CA SER A 199 8.59 20.54 -17.78
C SER A 199 9.51 21.27 -16.79
N VAL A 200 10.36 20.48 -16.02
CA VAL A 200 11.04 21.21 -14.92
C VAL A 200 12.55 20.95 -15.04
N GLU A 201 12.98 20.34 -16.09
CA GLU A 201 14.38 19.84 -16.16
C GLU A 201 15.37 21.00 -16.01
N GLN A 202 15.23 22.05 -16.87
CA GLN A 202 16.24 23.13 -16.85
C GLN A 202 16.19 23.91 -15.54
N SER A 203 14.96 24.33 -15.17
CA SER A 203 14.83 25.17 -13.95
C SER A 203 15.18 24.38 -12.69
N LEU A 204 14.91 23.06 -12.65
CA LEU A 204 15.18 22.26 -11.43
C LEU A 204 16.69 22.09 -11.24
N GLN A 205 17.41 21.84 -12.34
CA GLN A 205 18.89 21.71 -12.21
C GLN A 205 19.50 22.95 -11.55
N LEU A 206 19.05 24.07 -11.87
CA LEU A 206 19.63 25.31 -11.30
C LEU A 206 19.18 25.50 -9.85
N VAL A 207 17.91 25.21 -9.67
CA VAL A 207 17.40 25.41 -8.29
C VAL A 207 18.09 24.43 -7.33
N LEU A 208 18.35 23.16 -7.81
CA LEU A 208 19.02 22.19 -6.91
C LEU A 208 20.43 22.68 -6.56
N HIS A 209 21.06 23.27 -7.52
CA HIS A 209 22.39 23.84 -7.23
C HIS A 209 22.32 24.90 -6.12
N VAL A 210 21.24 25.66 -6.10
CA VAL A 210 21.08 26.73 -5.08
C VAL A 210 20.73 26.10 -3.73
N LEU A 211 19.96 25.11 -3.78
CA LEU A 211 19.53 24.51 -2.51
C LEU A 211 20.66 23.68 -1.90
N ASN A 212 21.74 23.51 -2.67
CA ASN A 212 22.88 22.72 -2.15
C ASN A 212 23.62 23.50 -1.06
N PRO A 213 23.62 22.95 0.15
CA PRO A 213 24.26 23.66 1.28
C PRO A 213 25.77 23.81 1.08
N ASN A 214 26.42 22.98 0.18
CA ASN A 214 27.89 23.00 -0.03
C ASN A 214 28.26 23.87 -1.24
N SER A 215 27.30 24.44 -1.83
CA SER A 215 27.63 25.26 -3.03
C SER A 215 28.14 26.65 -2.60
N THR A 216 29.52 26.99 -2.87
CA THR A 216 30.34 28.18 -2.56
C THR A 216 29.96 29.33 -3.51
N SER A 217 28.92 29.12 -4.44
CA SER A 217 28.64 30.24 -5.38
C SER A 217 27.26 30.82 -5.12
N ALA A 218 27.10 31.74 -4.16
CA ALA A 218 25.99 32.72 -4.15
C ALA A 218 25.36 32.88 -5.54
N ALA A 219 25.31 31.79 -6.44
CA ALA A 219 24.71 32.12 -7.75
C ALA A 219 23.21 32.40 -7.58
N GLN A 220 22.85 33.64 -7.33
CA GLN A 220 21.48 34.18 -7.42
C GLN A 220 20.69 33.49 -8.54
N VAL A 221 20.04 32.30 -8.27
CA VAL A 221 19.05 31.88 -9.29
C VAL A 221 18.51 33.10 -10.03
N GLY A 222 18.71 33.20 -11.41
CA GLY A 222 17.90 34.22 -12.12
C GLY A 222 16.44 34.22 -11.66
N ASP A 223 16.03 35.21 -10.82
CA ASP A 223 14.64 35.44 -10.40
C ASP A 223 13.64 34.83 -11.39
N GLY A 224 14.12 34.60 -12.62
CA GLY A 224 13.24 34.04 -13.67
C GLY A 224 13.12 32.52 -13.56
N GLU A 225 14.19 31.83 -13.16
CA GLU A 225 14.15 30.34 -13.13
C GLU A 225 13.39 29.83 -11.89
N ALA A 226 13.60 30.45 -10.75
CA ALA A 226 12.82 30.05 -9.54
C ALA A 226 11.32 30.25 -9.79
N SER A 227 10.98 31.34 -10.41
CA SER A 227 9.54 31.58 -10.68
C SER A 227 8.99 30.56 -11.70
N SER A 228 9.87 30.35 -12.72
CA SER A 228 9.41 29.37 -13.74
C SER A 228 9.19 27.99 -13.11
N LEU A 229 10.15 27.56 -12.30
CA LEU A 229 9.97 26.24 -11.66
C LEU A 229 8.72 26.23 -10.76
N PHE A 230 8.60 27.24 -9.94
CA PHE A 230 7.45 27.27 -9.02
C PHE A 230 6.12 27.23 -9.79
N MET A 231 6.00 27.95 -10.83
CA MET A 231 4.71 28.02 -11.56
C MET A 231 4.40 26.68 -12.23
N THR A 232 5.50 26.20 -12.83
CA THR A 232 5.27 24.92 -13.52
C THR A 232 4.87 23.82 -12.52
N VAL A 233 5.56 23.78 -11.40
CA VAL A 233 5.23 22.75 -10.40
C VAL A 233 3.80 22.97 -9.86
N MET A 234 3.44 24.17 -9.57
CA MET A 234 2.12 24.41 -8.94
C MET A 234 1.00 24.23 -9.98
N ARG A 235 1.31 24.53 -11.27
CA ARG A 235 0.29 24.26 -12.30
C ARG A 235 0.00 22.75 -12.39
N ASN A 236 1.06 21.97 -12.38
CA ASN A 236 0.84 20.51 -12.43
C ASN A 236 0.23 19.99 -11.13
N ALA A 237 0.70 20.58 -9.99
CA ALA A 237 0.05 20.20 -8.72
C ALA A 237 -1.45 20.51 -8.74
N SER A 238 -1.81 21.61 -9.35
CA SER A 238 -3.24 21.97 -9.44
C SER A 238 -4.00 20.92 -10.27
N SER A 239 -3.37 20.49 -11.37
CA SER A 239 -4.03 19.47 -12.20
C SER A 239 -4.23 18.17 -11.43
N VAL A 240 -3.17 17.77 -10.69
CA VAL A 240 -3.27 16.50 -9.92
C VAL A 240 -4.34 16.64 -8.82
N THR A 241 -4.33 17.74 -8.09
CA THR A 241 -5.27 17.89 -6.95
C THR A 241 -6.70 18.08 -7.46
N SER A 242 -6.87 18.73 -8.58
CA SER A 242 -8.24 18.91 -9.12
C SER A 242 -8.82 17.56 -9.56
N ARG A 243 -7.95 16.82 -10.21
CA ARG A 243 -8.43 15.49 -10.60
C ARG A 243 -8.80 14.65 -9.37
N THR A 244 -7.93 14.67 -8.45
CA THR A 244 -8.22 13.90 -7.22
C THR A 244 -9.50 14.40 -6.54
N ALA A 245 -9.70 15.69 -6.45
CA ALA A 245 -10.91 16.23 -5.80
C ALA A 245 -12.16 15.77 -6.56
N CYS A 246 -12.09 15.74 -7.91
CA CYS A 246 -13.25 15.28 -8.70
C CYS A 246 -13.58 13.82 -8.38
N LYS A 247 -12.48 13.06 -8.28
CA LYS A 247 -12.71 11.64 -7.94
C LYS A 247 -13.32 11.49 -6.54
N LEU A 248 -12.83 12.27 -5.62
CA LEU A 248 -13.34 12.14 -4.23
C LEU A 248 -14.79 12.57 -4.13
N MET A 249 -15.18 13.45 -4.97
CA MET A 249 -16.57 13.96 -4.89
C MET A 249 -17.49 13.09 -5.74
N GLY A 250 -16.98 12.01 -6.34
CA GLY A 250 -17.78 10.99 -7.04
C GLY A 250 -18.21 11.48 -8.43
N SER A 251 -17.40 12.35 -9.06
CA SER A 251 -17.78 12.86 -10.39
C SER A 251 -17.80 11.70 -11.40
N THR A 252 -18.90 11.48 -12.15
CA THR A 252 -19.05 10.38 -13.15
C THR A 252 -18.73 10.91 -14.56
N ASN A 253 -17.97 12.00 -14.56
CA ASN A 253 -17.74 12.59 -15.89
C ASN A 253 -16.75 11.73 -16.69
N LEU A 254 -17.20 11.24 -17.81
CA LEU A 254 -16.39 10.33 -18.65
C LEU A 254 -15.20 11.07 -19.27
N LEU A 255 -15.29 12.42 -19.21
CA LEU A 255 -14.20 13.23 -19.79
C LEU A 255 -12.92 13.12 -18.95
N LEU A 256 -13.12 12.77 -17.72
CA LEU A 256 -11.94 12.66 -16.85
C LEU A 256 -11.08 11.46 -17.25
N GLU A 257 -11.74 10.42 -17.73
CA GLU A 257 -10.98 9.24 -18.19
C GLU A 257 -10.36 9.49 -19.58
N THR A 258 -11.05 10.21 -20.39
CA THR A 258 -10.54 10.57 -21.72
C THR A 258 -9.33 11.51 -21.61
N VAL A 259 -9.41 12.48 -20.70
CA VAL A 259 -8.33 13.48 -20.56
C VAL A 259 -7.11 12.80 -19.93
N SER A 260 -7.36 11.71 -19.13
CA SER A 260 -6.23 11.01 -18.48
C SER A 260 -5.39 10.26 -19.52
N SER A 261 -6.00 10.04 -20.73
CA SER A 261 -5.20 9.38 -21.78
C SER A 261 -4.28 10.37 -22.47
N PHE A 262 -4.52 11.72 -22.23
CA PHE A 262 -3.71 12.71 -22.99
C PHE A 262 -2.76 13.45 -22.05
N ILE A 263 -3.16 13.43 -20.74
CA ILE A 263 -2.32 14.22 -19.82
C ILE A 263 -1.74 13.25 -18.77
N GLU A 264 -0.45 13.28 -18.79
CA GLU A 264 0.18 12.42 -17.77
C GLU A 264 0.27 13.15 -16.43
N LEU A 265 -0.38 12.55 -15.39
CA LEU A 265 -0.35 13.16 -14.04
C LEU A 265 0.60 12.36 -13.14
N SER A 266 1.14 13.14 -12.24
CA SER A 266 2.09 12.48 -11.32
C SER A 266 1.40 11.38 -10.50
N PRO A 267 2.12 10.28 -10.34
CA PRO A 267 1.56 9.17 -9.56
C PRO A 267 1.87 9.29 -8.08
N TYR A 268 2.70 10.19 -7.66
CA TYR A 268 3.19 10.24 -6.27
C TYR A 268 2.12 10.83 -5.34
N THR A 269 2.01 10.14 -4.20
CA THR A 269 0.98 10.55 -3.23
C THR A 269 1.61 10.61 -1.83
N PRO A 270 0.99 11.51 -1.05
CA PRO A 270 1.52 11.62 0.33
C PRO A 270 1.20 10.37 1.15
N SER A 271 2.21 10.02 2.03
CA SER A 271 1.99 8.91 2.99
C SER A 271 2.56 9.29 4.36
N GLY A 272 1.78 8.89 5.37
CA GLY A 272 2.25 9.20 6.74
C GLY A 272 1.57 10.46 7.29
N THR A 273 2.15 10.89 8.40
CA THR A 273 1.60 12.09 9.07
C THR A 273 2.39 13.34 8.65
N TYR A 274 1.57 14.36 8.21
CA TYR A 274 2.24 15.61 7.78
C TYR A 274 1.98 16.72 8.80
N VAL A 275 3.07 17.42 9.03
CA VAL A 275 2.96 18.60 9.91
C VAL A 275 3.32 19.85 9.09
N PHE A 276 2.23 20.66 8.81
CA PHE A 276 2.49 21.92 8.08
C PHE A 276 2.80 23.05 9.06
N CYS A 277 3.95 23.68 8.76
CA CYS A 277 4.39 24.76 9.65
C CYS A 277 4.15 26.13 8.99
N THR A 278 3.36 26.95 9.85
CA THR A 278 3.03 28.27 9.28
C THR A 278 3.97 29.33 9.85
N ARG A 279 3.83 30.57 9.38
CA ARG A 279 4.70 31.70 9.77
C ARG A 279 4.40 32.17 11.20
N ASN A 280 3.18 31.88 11.63
CA ASN A 280 2.86 32.29 13.02
C ASN A 280 3.19 31.19 14.03
N GLN A 281 4.12 30.28 13.50
CA GLN A 281 4.64 29.21 14.38
C GLN A 281 3.52 28.27 14.84
N GLN A 282 2.53 28.13 13.90
CA GLN A 282 1.47 27.13 14.16
C GLN A 282 1.81 25.83 13.42
N HIS A 283 1.49 24.70 14.16
CA HIS A 283 1.70 23.39 13.52
C HIS A 283 0.37 22.67 13.32
N ILE A 284 0.16 22.42 12.01
CA ILE A 284 -1.11 21.75 11.66
C ILE A 284 -0.80 20.30 11.25
N VAL A 285 -1.42 19.40 12.04
CA VAL A 285 -1.12 17.96 11.80
C VAL A 285 -2.28 17.34 11.04
N ILE A 286 -1.86 16.58 9.96
CA ILE A 286 -2.89 15.94 9.13
C ILE A 286 -2.41 14.52 8.79
N THR A 287 -3.38 13.61 8.85
CA THR A 287 -2.97 12.20 8.61
C THR A 287 -3.65 11.67 7.35
N ASP A 288 -4.71 12.39 6.93
CA ASP A 288 -5.41 11.92 5.73
C ASP A 288 -4.59 12.28 4.47
N SER A 289 -4.21 11.25 3.70
CA SER A 289 -3.28 11.45 2.56
C SER A 289 -3.93 12.32 1.47
N GLU A 290 -5.28 12.06 1.26
CA GLU A 290 -5.94 12.88 0.21
C GLU A 290 -6.01 14.36 0.63
N ALA A 291 -6.21 14.60 1.90
CA ALA A 291 -6.25 16.01 2.38
C ALA A 291 -4.86 16.64 2.28
N VAL A 292 -3.84 15.83 2.59
CA VAL A 292 -2.48 16.38 2.52
C VAL A 292 -2.16 16.77 1.07
N LEU A 293 -2.56 15.90 0.16
CA LEU A 293 -2.31 16.25 -1.26
C LEU A 293 -2.96 17.58 -1.62
N GLN A 294 -4.22 17.79 -1.12
CA GLN A 294 -4.88 19.08 -1.41
C GLN A 294 -4.13 20.25 -0.77
N LEU A 295 -3.53 20.00 0.36
CA LEU A 295 -2.85 21.10 1.06
C LEU A 295 -1.51 21.42 0.41
N LEU A 296 -0.92 20.42 -0.14
CA LEU A 296 0.36 20.72 -0.81
C LEU A 296 0.17 21.74 -1.94
N PHE A 297 -1.05 21.82 -2.45
CA PHE A 297 -1.29 22.84 -3.50
C PHE A 297 -1.90 24.11 -2.88
N TYR A 298 -2.92 24.01 -2.09
CA TYR A 298 -3.71 25.19 -1.69
C TYR A 298 -2.95 26.01 -0.64
N SER A 299 -2.01 25.33 0.06
CA SER A 299 -1.32 26.11 1.11
C SER A 299 -0.23 26.98 0.49
N SER A 300 0.05 26.71 -0.77
CA SER A 300 1.13 27.50 -1.39
C SER A 300 0.59 28.36 -2.53
N GLN A 301 -0.79 28.76 -2.50
CA GLN A 301 -1.39 29.55 -3.60
C GLN A 301 -1.08 31.05 -3.41
N LEU A 302 -1.25 31.72 -4.59
CA LEU A 302 -0.92 33.16 -4.72
C LEU A 302 -2.16 34.00 -4.38
N ASN A 303 -2.16 34.84 -3.33
CA ASN A 303 -3.33 35.69 -3.01
C ASN A 303 -3.37 36.93 -3.90
N ALA A 304 -2.23 37.31 -4.78
CA ALA A 304 -2.23 38.42 -5.77
C ALA A 304 -1.05 38.22 -6.74
N VAL A 305 -1.21 38.48 -8.14
CA VAL A 305 -0.31 38.33 -9.32
C VAL A 305 0.97 39.14 -9.09
N ILE A 306 1.04 40.12 -8.05
CA ILE A 306 2.22 41.01 -7.83
C ILE A 306 3.11 40.39 -6.75
N GLU A 307 2.87 39.01 -6.38
CA GLU A 307 3.63 38.33 -5.30
C GLU A 307 4.24 37.04 -5.85
N GLN A 308 4.38 36.95 -7.21
CA GLN A 308 4.80 35.63 -7.75
C GLN A 308 6.29 35.41 -7.50
N LEU A 309 7.02 36.40 -7.78
CA LEU A 309 8.47 36.25 -7.57
C LEU A 309 8.81 36.16 -6.08
N ASP A 310 8.08 36.85 -5.28
CA ASP A 310 8.35 36.80 -3.83
C ASP A 310 8.02 35.42 -3.26
N ILE A 311 7.00 34.82 -3.78
CA ILE A 311 6.62 33.51 -3.21
C ILE A 311 7.61 32.44 -3.71
N ALA A 312 7.92 32.56 -4.98
CA ALA A 312 8.92 31.61 -5.51
C ALA A 312 10.23 31.68 -4.70
N LYS A 313 10.67 32.83 -4.37
CA LYS A 313 11.88 32.93 -3.53
C LYS A 313 11.62 32.41 -2.11
N ARG A 314 10.49 32.78 -1.76
CA ARG A 314 10.13 32.30 -0.40
C ARG A 314 10.09 30.77 -0.35
N SER A 315 9.52 30.21 -1.37
CA SER A 315 9.42 28.73 -1.37
C SER A 315 10.81 28.10 -1.24
N LEU A 316 11.80 28.69 -1.84
CA LEU A 316 13.18 28.15 -1.70
C LEU A 316 13.73 28.42 -0.31
N ASN A 317 13.47 29.61 0.20
CA ASN A 317 13.95 29.94 1.55
C ASN A 317 13.32 29.04 2.62
N ASP A 318 12.08 28.73 2.41
CA ASP A 318 11.42 27.87 3.42
C ASP A 318 12.11 26.49 3.45
N HIS A 319 12.59 26.07 2.33
CA HIS A 319 13.24 24.74 2.34
C HIS A 319 14.57 24.79 3.11
N LEU A 320 15.15 25.95 3.23
CA LEU A 320 16.47 26.03 3.89
C LEU A 320 16.32 26.44 5.35
N SER A 321 15.12 26.70 5.83
CA SER A 321 15.02 27.40 7.13
C SER A 321 14.46 26.46 8.19
N TYR A 322 14.50 25.12 7.97
CA TYR A 322 13.86 24.20 8.94
C TYR A 322 14.56 24.27 10.30
N GLN A 323 15.90 24.29 10.32
CA GLN A 323 16.61 24.26 11.62
C GLN A 323 16.29 25.49 12.46
N ASN A 324 16.25 26.61 11.85
CA ASN A 324 16.02 27.87 12.62
C ASN A 324 14.54 28.01 13.01
N GLU A 325 13.69 27.67 12.08
CA GLU A 325 12.26 27.95 12.31
C GLU A 325 11.64 26.91 13.25
N LEU A 326 12.06 25.69 13.18
CA LEU A 326 11.44 24.65 14.02
C LEU A 326 11.96 24.74 15.46
N GLN A 327 13.21 25.23 15.61
CA GLN A 327 13.72 25.40 17.00
C GLN A 327 12.89 26.45 17.75
N GLU A 328 12.48 27.44 17.07
CA GLU A 328 11.73 28.55 17.72
C GLU A 328 10.24 28.19 17.83
N SER A 329 9.72 27.49 16.90
CA SER A 329 8.26 27.25 16.81
C SER A 329 7.83 26.14 17.77
N LEU A 330 8.67 25.23 18.07
CA LEU A 330 8.28 24.11 18.97
C LEU A 330 8.28 24.57 20.42
N LYS A 331 8.73 25.78 20.74
CA LYS A 331 8.65 26.36 22.10
C LYS A 331 7.26 26.95 22.38
N MET A 332 6.43 27.27 21.37
CA MET A 332 5.24 28.13 21.47
C MET A 332 3.97 27.28 21.47
N GLN A 333 3.94 25.87 21.73
CA GLN A 333 2.92 24.81 21.90
C GLN A 333 1.66 25.13 21.10
N ASN A 334 1.71 25.57 19.81
CA ASN A 334 0.47 25.80 19.03
C ASN A 334 0.29 24.68 17.99
N ILE A 335 -0.04 23.48 18.51
CA ILE A 335 -0.24 22.34 17.58
C ILE A 335 -1.75 22.10 17.42
N HIS A 336 -2.09 22.10 16.13
CA HIS A 336 -3.52 21.84 15.85
C HIS A 336 -3.65 20.56 15.02
N VAL A 337 -4.31 19.55 15.61
CA VAL A 337 -4.52 18.29 14.86
C VAL A 337 -5.89 18.36 14.17
N LEU A 338 -5.77 18.27 12.80
CA LEU A 338 -7.05 18.34 12.06
C LEU A 338 -7.64 16.94 11.91
N ARG A 339 -8.46 16.49 12.88
CA ARG A 339 -9.01 15.11 12.85
C ARG A 339 -10.42 15.11 12.25
N ASN A 340 -11.16 16.23 12.40
CA ASN A 340 -12.54 16.25 11.91
C ASN A 340 -12.65 17.18 10.68
N LEU A 341 -12.15 16.62 9.60
CA LEU A 341 -12.12 17.45 8.37
C LEU A 341 -13.53 17.63 7.81
N GLY A 342 -14.50 16.80 8.15
CA GLY A 342 -15.88 16.84 7.60
C GLY A 342 -16.65 18.06 8.10
N ASN A 343 -16.20 18.67 9.19
CA ASN A 343 -16.99 19.79 9.77
C ASN A 343 -16.16 21.07 9.76
N LEU A 344 -15.28 21.12 8.76
CA LEU A 344 -14.42 22.32 8.75
C LEU A 344 -15.25 23.56 8.37
N PRO A 345 -14.91 24.68 9.09
CA PRO A 345 -15.63 25.91 8.72
C PRO A 345 -15.28 26.37 7.29
N LEU A 346 -16.37 26.76 6.62
CA LEU A 346 -16.14 27.12 5.20
C LEU A 346 -15.97 28.63 5.06
N SER A 347 -16.41 29.35 6.29
CA SER A 347 -16.20 30.82 6.22
C SER A 347 -15.34 31.26 7.43
N SER A 348 -14.74 32.43 7.23
CA SER A 348 -13.84 33.01 8.25
C SER A 348 -14.62 33.49 9.48
N ASP A 349 -16.06 33.34 9.44
CA ASP A 349 -16.84 33.88 10.58
C ASP A 349 -17.37 32.72 11.44
N ALA A 350 -16.44 31.97 12.10
CA ALA A 350 -16.90 30.73 12.78
C ALA A 350 -17.32 31.04 14.21
N ALA A 351 -18.50 30.35 14.83
CA ALA A 351 -18.99 30.20 16.22
C ALA A 351 -17.85 29.86 17.18
N ASP A 352 -17.72 30.43 18.44
CA ASP A 352 -16.82 30.56 19.60
C ASP A 352 -16.14 29.23 19.93
N GLY A 353 -16.57 27.92 19.23
CA GLY A 353 -15.99 26.63 19.67
C GLY A 353 -15.00 26.08 18.63
N GLU A 354 -14.67 26.86 17.33
CA GLU A 354 -13.75 26.39 16.26
C GLU A 354 -12.86 27.55 15.80
N ARG A 355 -12.67 28.52 16.71
CA ARG A 355 -11.91 29.74 16.34
C ARG A 355 -10.43 29.41 16.11
N ALA A 356 -9.91 28.43 16.87
CA ALA A 356 -8.46 28.13 16.77
C ALA A 356 -8.17 27.39 15.45
N ILE A 357 -9.06 26.48 15.03
CA ILE A 357 -8.87 25.74 13.76
C ILE A 357 -9.10 26.68 12.57
N ASN A 358 -10.10 27.52 12.69
CA ASN A 358 -10.32 28.50 11.61
C ASN A 358 -9.12 29.45 11.46
N MET A 359 -8.56 29.85 12.60
CA MET A 359 -7.37 30.73 12.52
C MET A 359 -6.20 29.98 11.87
N ALA A 360 -6.11 28.69 12.28
CA ALA A 360 -5.01 27.89 11.70
C ALA A 360 -5.20 27.72 10.18
N LEU A 361 -6.40 27.48 9.76
CA LEU A 361 -6.66 27.31 8.31
C LEU A 361 -6.44 28.62 7.55
N ASN A 362 -6.81 29.71 8.20
CA ASN A 362 -6.57 31.02 7.57
C ASN A 362 -5.07 31.32 7.48
N ASP A 363 -4.41 30.87 8.57
CA ASP A 363 -2.95 31.10 8.54
C ASP A 363 -2.30 30.31 7.40
N LEU A 364 -2.93 29.18 7.04
CA LEU A 364 -2.40 28.41 5.89
C LEU A 364 -2.86 29.03 4.57
N GLY A 365 -3.66 30.01 4.70
CA GLY A 365 -4.11 30.75 3.50
C GLY A 365 -5.09 29.92 2.67
N LEU A 366 -5.90 29.13 3.34
CA LEU A 366 -6.76 28.23 2.55
C LEU A 366 -8.03 28.97 2.10
N SER A 367 -8.34 28.84 0.77
CA SER A 367 -9.60 29.38 0.23
C SER A 367 -10.79 28.49 0.59
N THR A 368 -11.98 29.07 0.30
CA THR A 368 -13.20 28.26 0.55
C THR A 368 -13.17 26.95 -0.26
N LYS A 369 -12.72 27.13 -1.45
CA LYS A 369 -12.62 25.92 -2.29
C LYS A 369 -11.67 24.88 -1.66
N ALA A 370 -10.57 25.33 -1.15
CA ALA A 370 -9.62 24.40 -0.49
C ALA A 370 -10.27 23.67 0.69
N ARG A 371 -11.01 24.42 1.42
CA ARG A 371 -11.65 23.79 2.61
C ARG A 371 -12.71 22.77 2.17
N LEU A 372 -13.40 23.02 1.08
CA LEU A 372 -14.38 22.04 0.57
C LEU A 372 -13.68 20.76 0.13
N CYS A 373 -12.51 20.99 -0.54
CA CYS A 373 -11.77 19.79 -0.97
C CYS A 373 -11.33 18.95 0.24
N LEU A 374 -10.95 19.61 1.33
CA LEU A 374 -10.59 18.84 2.54
C LEU A 374 -11.81 18.09 3.10
N ARG A 375 -12.98 18.71 3.04
CA ARG A 375 -14.18 18.00 3.53
C ARG A 375 -14.49 16.80 2.63
N ALA A 376 -14.27 17.05 1.33
CA ALA A 376 -14.55 15.93 0.42
C ALA A 376 -13.65 14.73 0.74
N ALA A 377 -12.39 15.02 1.03
CA ALA A 377 -11.50 13.90 1.43
C ALA A 377 -12.03 13.17 2.66
N ALA A 378 -12.55 13.96 3.64
CA ALA A 378 -13.12 13.32 4.85
C ALA A 378 -14.38 12.50 4.49
N GLU A 379 -15.19 13.05 3.66
CA GLU A 379 -16.42 12.33 3.28
C GLU A 379 -16.08 11.03 2.53
N TYR A 380 -15.06 11.15 1.71
CA TYR A 380 -14.64 9.92 0.99
C TYR A 380 -14.25 8.82 1.97
N GLU A 381 -13.47 9.11 3.01
CA GLU A 381 -13.10 8.09 4.02
C GLU A 381 -14.33 7.59 4.77
N GLU A 382 -15.24 8.48 5.08
CA GLU A 382 -16.48 8.05 5.77
C GLU A 382 -17.28 7.08 4.89
N ARG A 383 -17.38 7.38 3.62
CA ARG A 383 -18.09 6.46 2.71
C ARG A 383 -17.45 5.07 2.72
N ARG A 384 -16.15 4.98 2.80
CA ARG A 384 -15.48 3.66 2.83
C ARG A 384 -15.81 2.91 4.12
N LEU A 385 -15.89 3.70 5.18
CA LEU A 385 -16.25 3.04 6.45
C LEU A 385 -17.70 2.54 6.42
N LYS A 386 -18.55 3.33 5.80
CA LYS A 386 -19.95 2.87 5.70
C LYS A 386 -20.05 1.62 4.81
N ASN A 387 -19.29 1.67 3.71
CA ASN A 387 -19.29 0.47 2.85
C ASN A 387 -18.81 -0.75 3.64
N GLN A 388 -17.78 -0.53 4.43
CA GLN A 388 -17.30 -1.66 5.25
C GLN A 388 -18.39 -2.16 6.20
N ALA A 389 -19.07 -1.25 6.85
CA ALA A 389 -20.15 -1.69 7.77
C ALA A 389 -21.22 -2.50 7.03
N LYS A 390 -21.50 -2.01 5.81
CA LYS A 390 -22.51 -2.76 5.02
C LYS A 390 -22.02 -4.18 4.69
N ILE A 391 -20.81 -4.30 4.36
CA ILE A 391 -20.27 -5.63 4.01
C ILE A 391 -20.17 -6.50 5.28
N ASP A 392 -19.81 -5.82 6.34
CA ASP A 392 -19.75 -6.59 7.61
C ASP A 392 -21.12 -7.16 7.97
N ASP A 393 -22.17 -6.46 7.63
CA ASP A 393 -23.52 -6.97 7.95
C ASP A 393 -23.86 -8.20 7.11
N GLN A 394 -23.17 -8.32 5.94
CA GLN A 394 -23.47 -9.48 5.07
C GLN A 394 -22.72 -10.74 5.53
N LYS A 395 -21.93 -10.65 6.51
CA LYS A 395 -21.13 -11.78 7.00
C LYS A 395 -22.01 -12.95 7.46
N ALA A 396 -23.03 -12.57 8.15
CA ALA A 396 -23.91 -13.64 8.69
C ALA A 396 -24.54 -14.45 7.54
N ASP A 397 -24.84 -13.76 6.52
CA ASP A 397 -25.45 -14.49 5.38
C ASP A 397 -24.43 -15.40 4.71
N ILE A 398 -23.19 -14.91 4.64
CA ILE A 398 -22.14 -15.76 4.05
C ILE A 398 -21.93 -17.01 4.92
N GLU A 399 -21.92 -16.78 6.19
CA GLU A 399 -21.69 -17.92 7.10
C GLU A 399 -22.83 -18.95 7.01
N LYS A 400 -24.00 -18.40 6.93
CA LYS A 400 -25.15 -19.33 6.82
C LYS A 400 -25.08 -20.13 5.51
N GLY A 401 -24.71 -19.42 4.41
CA GLY A 401 -24.57 -20.13 3.12
C GLY A 401 -23.46 -21.19 3.18
N LEU A 402 -22.38 -20.85 3.82
CA LEU A 402 -21.28 -21.83 3.89
C LEU A 402 -21.67 -23.02 4.76
N SER A 403 -22.39 -22.76 5.83
CA SER A 403 -22.84 -23.89 6.67
C SER A 403 -23.74 -24.85 5.88
N THR A 404 -24.59 -24.31 5.05
CA THR A 404 -25.45 -25.17 4.23
C THR A 404 -24.61 -26.03 3.27
N LEU A 405 -23.64 -25.43 2.69
CA LEU A 405 -22.82 -26.21 1.73
C LEU A 405 -21.93 -27.20 2.48
N GLN A 406 -21.55 -26.81 3.62
CA GLN A 406 -20.82 -27.80 4.41
C GLN A 406 -21.69 -29.02 4.75
N ASP A 407 -22.96 -28.74 5.09
CA ASP A 407 -23.88 -29.86 5.35
C ASP A 407 -24.05 -30.73 4.09
N TYR A 408 -24.05 -30.04 2.99
CA TYR A 408 -24.14 -30.79 1.72
C TYR A 408 -22.91 -31.67 1.52
N LYS A 409 -21.80 -31.10 1.79
CA LYS A 409 -20.56 -31.88 1.69
C LYS A 409 -20.60 -33.11 2.60
N THR A 410 -21.05 -33.00 3.82
CA THR A 410 -21.09 -34.13 4.76
C THR A 410 -22.09 -35.19 4.29
N LYS A 411 -23.18 -34.78 3.75
CA LYS A 411 -24.22 -35.75 3.31
C LYS A 411 -23.73 -36.56 2.11
N THR A 412 -23.03 -35.92 1.24
CA THR A 412 -22.58 -36.65 0.02
C THR A 412 -21.42 -37.60 0.37
N GLU A 413 -20.72 -37.23 1.41
CA GLU A 413 -19.67 -38.16 1.84
C GLU A 413 -20.26 -39.48 2.32
N ILE A 414 -21.43 -39.44 2.87
CA ILE A 414 -22.10 -40.66 3.32
C ILE A 414 -22.52 -41.49 2.11
N CYS A 415 -22.68 -40.88 1.01
CA CYS A 415 -23.14 -41.61 -0.18
C CYS A 415 -21.93 -42.08 -1.01
N LYS A 416 -20.62 -41.87 -0.48
CA LYS A 416 -19.31 -42.38 -0.95
C LYS A 416 -18.97 -41.78 -2.31
N LEU A 417 -19.56 -40.72 -2.89
CA LEU A 417 -19.26 -40.15 -4.23
C LEU A 417 -18.50 -38.83 -4.08
N GLY A 418 -18.58 -38.17 -2.77
CA GLY A 418 -17.96 -36.83 -2.58
C GLY A 418 -18.84 -35.73 -3.18
N TYR A 419 -18.73 -34.50 -2.60
CA TYR A 419 -19.69 -33.45 -3.03
C TYR A 419 -19.27 -32.83 -4.37
N TYR A 420 -17.96 -32.91 -4.73
CA TYR A 420 -17.57 -32.39 -6.05
C TYR A 420 -18.24 -33.21 -7.16
N ASP A 421 -18.07 -34.54 -7.15
CA ASP A 421 -18.63 -35.38 -8.24
C ASP A 421 -20.16 -35.38 -8.18
N ALA A 422 -20.72 -35.40 -6.92
CA ALA A 422 -22.20 -35.31 -6.83
C ALA A 422 -22.73 -34.05 -7.50
N PHE A 423 -22.04 -32.98 -7.25
CA PHE A 423 -22.47 -31.70 -7.85
C PHE A 423 -22.28 -31.74 -9.38
N LYS A 424 -21.17 -32.24 -9.81
CA LYS A 424 -20.90 -32.26 -11.27
C LYS A 424 -21.94 -33.11 -12.01
N LEU A 425 -22.41 -34.21 -11.43
CA LEU A 425 -23.40 -35.08 -12.10
C LEU A 425 -24.80 -34.48 -12.00
N SER A 426 -24.97 -33.70 -10.92
CA SER A 426 -26.21 -32.94 -10.65
C SER A 426 -27.45 -33.81 -10.84
N ARG A 427 -27.67 -34.89 -10.03
CA ARG A 427 -28.81 -35.80 -10.22
C ARG A 427 -29.87 -35.59 -9.13
N ALA A 428 -29.43 -35.04 -7.96
CA ALA A 428 -30.36 -34.90 -6.82
C ALA A 428 -30.76 -33.42 -6.64
N THR A 429 -31.97 -33.30 -6.00
CA THR A 429 -32.48 -31.93 -5.74
C THR A 429 -31.49 -31.15 -4.86
N GLU A 430 -30.85 -31.84 -4.03
CA GLU A 430 -29.89 -31.16 -3.10
C GLU A 430 -28.74 -30.54 -3.90
N ASP A 431 -28.36 -31.18 -5.03
CA ASP A 431 -27.28 -30.61 -5.87
C ASP A 431 -27.69 -29.26 -6.46
N PHE A 432 -29.00 -29.24 -6.83
CA PHE A 432 -29.47 -27.95 -7.39
C PHE A 432 -29.49 -26.86 -6.30
N GLU A 433 -29.89 -27.30 -5.08
CA GLU A 433 -29.91 -26.30 -3.98
C GLU A 433 -28.50 -25.80 -3.67
N ALA A 434 -27.54 -26.77 -3.74
CA ALA A 434 -26.15 -26.34 -3.51
C ALA A 434 -25.70 -25.34 -4.60
N ASN A 435 -26.15 -25.56 -5.83
CA ASN A 435 -25.80 -24.61 -6.90
C ASN A 435 -26.39 -23.22 -6.65
N VAL A 436 -27.66 -23.21 -6.20
CA VAL A 436 -28.27 -21.89 -5.91
C VAL A 436 -27.46 -21.17 -4.82
N LYS A 437 -27.13 -21.97 -3.76
CA LYS A 437 -26.37 -21.30 -2.66
C LYS A 437 -24.98 -20.86 -3.16
N ARG A 438 -24.31 -21.67 -3.98
CA ARG A 438 -23.02 -21.29 -4.56
C ARG A 438 -23.11 -19.95 -5.30
N GLN A 439 -24.20 -19.75 -6.13
CA GLN A 439 -24.36 -18.49 -6.91
C GLN A 439 -24.64 -17.30 -5.99
N GLU A 440 -25.46 -17.55 -4.99
CA GLU A 440 -25.72 -16.45 -4.04
C GLU A 440 -24.42 -15.96 -3.39
N LEU A 441 -23.60 -16.98 -2.96
CA LEU A 441 -22.34 -16.55 -2.30
C LEU A 441 -21.41 -15.89 -3.31
N ALA A 442 -21.44 -16.37 -4.54
CA ALA A 442 -20.59 -15.73 -5.55
C ALA A 442 -20.98 -14.26 -5.77
N GLY A 443 -22.27 -13.99 -5.78
CA GLY A 443 -22.77 -12.60 -5.96
C GLY A 443 -22.26 -11.67 -4.84
N ILE A 444 -22.35 -12.22 -3.61
CA ILE A 444 -21.93 -11.36 -2.49
C ILE A 444 -20.42 -11.10 -2.58
N TRP A 445 -19.63 -12.12 -2.84
CA TRP A 445 -18.17 -11.93 -2.85
C TRP A 445 -17.75 -11.07 -4.06
N ASP A 446 -18.43 -11.25 -5.23
CA ASP A 446 -18.08 -10.40 -6.39
C ASP A 446 -18.32 -8.91 -6.10
N GLU A 447 -19.39 -8.64 -5.40
CA GLU A 447 -19.62 -7.24 -5.02
C GLU A 447 -18.49 -6.71 -4.12
N ILE A 448 -18.09 -7.56 -3.17
CA ILE A 448 -17.00 -7.11 -2.27
C ILE A 448 -15.72 -6.89 -3.08
N ILE A 449 -15.47 -7.80 -4.04
CA ILE A 449 -14.22 -7.69 -4.81
C ILE A 449 -14.27 -6.46 -5.71
N GLU A 450 -15.41 -6.17 -6.27
CA GLU A 450 -15.52 -4.96 -7.11
C GLU A 450 -15.25 -3.69 -6.29
N MET A 451 -15.74 -3.70 -5.05
CA MET A 451 -15.46 -2.52 -4.21
C MET A 451 -13.95 -2.42 -3.88
N LEU A 452 -13.33 -3.50 -3.68
CA LEU A 452 -11.88 -3.47 -3.37
C LEU A 452 -11.08 -3.04 -4.58
N LYS A 453 -11.56 -3.39 -5.74
CA LYS A 453 -10.84 -2.96 -6.95
C LYS A 453 -10.88 -1.45 -7.12
N LYS A 454 -11.96 -0.94 -6.62
CA LYS A 454 -12.10 0.53 -6.79
C LYS A 454 -11.62 1.27 -5.54
N TYR A 455 -11.00 0.53 -4.57
CA TYR A 455 -10.47 1.07 -3.31
C TYR A 455 -11.55 1.84 -2.55
N GLU A 456 -12.72 1.26 -2.48
CA GLU A 456 -13.88 1.90 -1.79
C GLU A 456 -14.01 1.31 -0.37
N LEU A 457 -13.09 0.38 -0.02
CA LEU A 457 -13.06 -0.10 1.37
C LEU A 457 -11.78 0.39 2.06
N PRO A 458 -11.86 0.40 3.41
CA PRO A 458 -10.67 0.86 4.15
C PRO A 458 -9.43 0.00 3.80
N ASP A 459 -8.24 0.64 3.91
CA ASP A 459 -6.98 0.04 3.41
C ASP A 459 -6.64 -1.22 4.20
N GLY A 460 -7.13 -1.27 5.51
CA GLY A 460 -6.75 -2.43 6.36
C GLY A 460 -7.73 -3.59 6.21
N PHE A 461 -8.68 -3.48 5.30
CA PHE A 461 -9.75 -4.49 5.22
C PHE A 461 -9.16 -5.86 4.90
N GLU A 462 -8.15 -5.94 3.99
CA GLU A 462 -7.64 -7.23 3.47
C GLU A 462 -6.81 -7.95 4.54
N LEU A 463 -6.55 -7.26 5.75
CA LEU A 463 -5.73 -7.93 6.79
C LEU A 463 -6.60 -8.35 7.96
N ARG A 464 -7.89 -8.07 7.86
CA ARG A 464 -8.74 -8.45 9.01
C ARG A 464 -8.88 -9.98 9.08
N LYS A 465 -8.44 -10.44 10.21
CA LYS A 465 -8.34 -11.91 10.38
C LYS A 465 -9.70 -12.58 10.12
N GLU A 466 -10.69 -11.98 10.53
CA GLU A 466 -12.04 -12.61 10.36
C GLU A 466 -12.38 -12.76 8.87
N TRP A 467 -12.04 -11.78 8.08
CA TRP A 467 -12.38 -11.88 6.64
C TRP A 467 -11.39 -12.79 5.91
N VAL A 468 -10.11 -12.74 6.40
CA VAL A 468 -9.15 -13.68 5.79
C VAL A 468 -9.60 -15.12 6.06
N ASP A 469 -10.02 -15.40 7.26
CA ASP A 469 -10.50 -16.77 7.59
C ASP A 469 -11.78 -17.11 6.84
N LEU A 470 -12.67 -16.13 6.81
CA LEU A 470 -13.94 -16.40 6.11
C LEU A 470 -13.69 -16.62 4.61
N GLY A 471 -12.84 -15.76 4.01
CA GLY A 471 -12.51 -15.93 2.58
C GLY A 471 -11.85 -17.29 2.32
N THR A 472 -10.92 -17.67 3.21
CA THR A 472 -10.24 -18.96 3.03
C THR A 472 -11.23 -20.13 3.13
N ARG A 473 -12.15 -20.06 4.07
CA ARG A 473 -13.16 -21.12 4.17
C ARG A 473 -14.07 -21.12 2.92
N TYR A 474 -14.50 -19.92 2.54
CA TYR A 474 -15.34 -19.85 1.33
C TYR A 474 -14.62 -20.48 0.13
N ARG A 475 -13.35 -20.07 -0.03
CA ARG A 475 -12.57 -20.59 -1.17
C ARG A 475 -12.46 -22.12 -1.10
N ARG A 476 -12.24 -22.72 0.02
CA ARG A 476 -12.00 -24.17 0.15
C ARG A 476 -13.29 -24.96 -0.01
N ILE A 477 -14.43 -24.33 0.32
CA ILE A 477 -15.68 -25.09 0.25
C ILE A 477 -16.33 -24.87 -1.13
N VAL A 478 -16.20 -23.70 -1.67
CA VAL A 478 -17.11 -23.36 -2.80
C VAL A 478 -16.31 -23.47 -4.10
N GLU A 479 -15.01 -23.16 -4.11
CA GLU A 479 -14.25 -23.18 -5.37
C GLU A 479 -14.30 -24.55 -6.04
N PRO A 480 -14.26 -25.68 -5.35
CA PRO A 480 -14.43 -26.97 -6.02
C PRO A 480 -15.77 -27.07 -6.74
N LEU A 481 -16.82 -26.50 -6.16
CA LEU A 481 -18.13 -26.55 -6.84
C LEU A 481 -18.13 -25.68 -8.10
N ASP A 482 -17.46 -24.52 -8.02
CA ASP A 482 -17.38 -23.70 -9.26
C ASP A 482 -16.57 -24.43 -10.33
N ILE A 483 -15.50 -25.13 -9.86
CA ILE A 483 -14.71 -25.90 -10.85
C ILE A 483 -15.59 -27.03 -11.44
N ALA A 484 -16.36 -27.69 -10.56
CA ALA A 484 -17.28 -28.74 -11.06
C ALA A 484 -18.27 -28.16 -12.08
N ASN A 485 -18.82 -27.00 -11.72
CA ASN A 485 -19.80 -26.38 -12.65
C ASN A 485 -19.13 -26.03 -13.99
N TYR A 486 -17.90 -25.57 -13.91
CA TYR A 486 -17.17 -25.18 -15.14
C TYR A 486 -17.00 -26.39 -16.07
N TYR A 487 -16.60 -27.53 -15.53
CA TYR A 487 -16.33 -28.70 -16.39
C TYR A 487 -17.62 -29.46 -16.69
N ARG A 488 -18.57 -29.36 -15.80
CA ARG A 488 -19.90 -29.95 -16.09
C ARG A 488 -20.51 -29.35 -17.35
N HIS A 489 -20.21 -28.11 -17.64
CA HIS A 489 -20.83 -27.47 -18.81
C HIS A 489 -19.83 -27.41 -19.97
N LEU A 490 -18.76 -28.15 -19.79
CA LEU A 490 -17.72 -28.29 -20.84
C LEU A 490 -17.16 -26.94 -21.26
N LYS A 491 -17.11 -26.04 -20.34
CA LYS A 491 -16.54 -24.71 -20.66
C LYS A 491 -15.02 -24.82 -20.93
N ASN A 492 -14.43 -25.77 -20.41
CA ASN A 492 -12.99 -25.95 -20.70
C ASN A 492 -12.73 -26.15 -22.20
N GLU A 493 -13.66 -26.71 -22.96
CA GLU A 493 -13.46 -26.91 -24.42
C GLU A 493 -13.65 -25.61 -25.19
N ASP A 494 -14.48 -24.76 -24.58
CA ASP A 494 -14.73 -23.48 -25.30
C ASP A 494 -13.73 -22.40 -24.86
N THR A 495 -13.42 -22.32 -23.54
CA THR A 495 -12.69 -21.14 -23.01
C THR A 495 -11.26 -21.56 -22.65
N GLY A 496 -10.95 -22.85 -22.54
CA GLY A 496 -9.62 -23.33 -22.13
C GLY A 496 -9.59 -23.80 -20.67
N PRO A 497 -8.30 -24.15 -20.18
CA PRO A 497 -8.14 -24.68 -18.81
C PRO A 497 -8.59 -23.65 -17.75
N TYR A 498 -9.19 -24.18 -16.69
CA TYR A 498 -9.78 -23.35 -15.62
C TYR A 498 -8.72 -22.42 -15.01
N MET A 499 -7.49 -22.89 -14.84
CA MET A 499 -6.48 -22.08 -14.12
C MET A 499 -5.95 -20.95 -15.01
N VAL A 500 -6.25 -21.01 -16.28
CA VAL A 500 -5.62 -20.00 -17.17
C VAL A 500 -6.66 -18.94 -17.54
N ARG A 501 -7.95 -19.35 -17.79
CA ARG A 501 -8.82 -18.31 -18.38
C ARG A 501 -10.12 -18.20 -17.60
N ALA A 502 -10.26 -19.08 -16.46
CA ALA A 502 -11.69 -19.08 -16.02
C ALA A 502 -11.76 -18.90 -14.51
N ARG A 503 -10.61 -18.93 -13.88
CA ARG A 503 -10.68 -18.89 -12.40
C ARG A 503 -11.14 -17.49 -11.95
N PRO A 504 -12.23 -17.45 -11.21
CA PRO A 504 -12.81 -16.16 -10.80
C PRO A 504 -11.89 -15.41 -9.83
N ARG A 505 -11.96 -14.09 -9.85
CA ARG A 505 -11.05 -13.23 -9.05
C ARG A 505 -11.33 -13.39 -7.56
N ARG A 506 -12.57 -13.63 -7.21
CA ARG A 506 -12.88 -13.74 -5.76
C ARG A 506 -12.07 -14.85 -5.10
N TYR A 507 -11.67 -15.89 -5.81
CA TYR A 507 -10.83 -16.93 -5.19
C TYR A 507 -9.36 -16.51 -5.18
N ARG A 508 -8.95 -15.81 -6.25
CA ARG A 508 -7.55 -15.33 -6.26
C ARG A 508 -7.30 -14.33 -5.13
N PHE A 509 -8.35 -13.45 -4.92
CA PHE A 509 -8.20 -12.48 -3.81
C PHE A 509 -8.10 -13.22 -2.47
N ALA A 510 -9.04 -14.10 -2.26
CA ALA A 510 -9.03 -14.81 -0.95
C ALA A 510 -7.71 -15.58 -0.77
N GLN A 511 -7.22 -16.18 -1.86
CA GLN A 511 -5.94 -16.92 -1.74
C GLN A 511 -4.80 -15.97 -1.39
N ARG A 512 -4.68 -14.90 -2.02
CA ARG A 512 -3.57 -13.96 -1.78
C ARG A 512 -3.67 -13.34 -0.37
N TRP A 513 -4.99 -13.05 0.02
CA TRP A 513 -5.12 -12.53 1.41
C TRP A 513 -4.51 -13.52 2.41
N PHE A 514 -4.85 -14.75 2.21
CA PHE A 514 -4.37 -15.77 3.16
C PHE A 514 -2.85 -15.92 3.07
N GLU A 515 -2.30 -15.88 1.88
CA GLU A 515 -0.83 -16.05 1.71
C GLU A 515 -0.07 -14.88 2.34
N HIS A 516 -0.66 -13.76 2.12
CA HIS A 516 0.02 -12.60 2.73
C HIS A 516 -0.08 -12.64 4.26
N ALA A 517 -1.23 -12.98 4.80
CA ALA A 517 -1.40 -13.02 6.29
C ALA A 517 -0.53 -14.10 6.92
N SER A 518 -0.25 -15.17 6.18
CA SER A 518 0.50 -16.31 6.75
C SER A 518 2.01 -16.13 6.47
N LYS A 519 2.40 -14.95 5.87
CA LYS A 519 3.80 -14.62 5.53
C LYS A 519 4.50 -15.81 4.88
N ILE A 520 3.75 -16.63 4.16
CA ILE A 520 4.34 -17.80 3.48
C ILE A 520 5.04 -17.33 2.19
N PRO A 521 6.46 -17.67 2.12
CA PRO A 521 7.20 -17.23 0.93
C PRO A 521 6.76 -17.98 -0.33
N ASN A 522 6.40 -17.24 -1.47
CA ASN A 522 6.57 -17.29 -2.93
C ASN A 522 6.04 -18.60 -3.52
N LYS A 523 5.06 -19.36 -2.61
CA LYS A 523 4.38 -20.40 -3.40
C LYS A 523 2.86 -20.31 -3.16
N PRO A 524 2.18 -20.29 -4.38
CA PRO A 524 0.72 -20.18 -4.25
C PRO A 524 0.11 -21.43 -3.59
N ILE A 525 -0.74 -21.18 -2.60
CA ILE A 525 -1.51 -22.29 -1.98
C ILE A 525 -2.72 -22.63 -2.86
N LEU A 526 -2.56 -23.78 -3.52
CA LEU A 526 -3.56 -24.04 -4.60
C LEU A 526 -4.43 -25.25 -4.22
N GLU A 527 -4.55 -25.48 -2.94
CA GLU A 527 -5.34 -26.66 -2.52
C GLU A 527 -6.79 -26.58 -2.99
N SER A 528 -7.34 -25.42 -3.03
CA SER A 528 -8.75 -25.34 -3.45
C SER A 528 -8.89 -25.58 -4.95
N CYS A 529 -7.78 -25.61 -5.71
CA CYS A 529 -7.83 -25.83 -7.18
C CYS A 529 -7.47 -27.28 -7.51
N PHE A 530 -7.48 -28.08 -6.50
CA PHE A 530 -7.14 -29.51 -6.66
C PHE A 530 -7.91 -30.14 -7.82
N TRP A 531 -9.22 -29.90 -7.88
CA TRP A 531 -10.04 -30.61 -8.88
C TRP A 531 -9.80 -30.06 -10.28
N ALA A 532 -9.36 -28.82 -10.34
CA ALA A 532 -9.04 -28.28 -11.68
C ALA A 532 -7.87 -29.04 -12.31
N GLU A 533 -6.81 -29.31 -11.46
CA GLU A 533 -5.66 -30.06 -11.99
C GLU A 533 -6.05 -31.51 -12.30
N VAL A 534 -6.93 -32.09 -11.47
CA VAL A 534 -7.36 -33.49 -11.74
C VAL A 534 -8.10 -33.56 -13.08
N GLU A 535 -8.91 -32.56 -13.41
CA GLU A 535 -9.68 -32.60 -14.68
C GLU A 535 -8.73 -32.51 -15.89
N GLU A 536 -7.68 -31.74 -15.70
CA GLU A 536 -6.75 -31.61 -16.84
C GLU A 536 -5.92 -32.90 -17.00
N LEU A 537 -5.56 -33.46 -15.85
CA LEU A 537 -4.76 -34.71 -15.96
C LEU A 537 -5.61 -35.85 -16.51
N VAL A 538 -6.88 -35.84 -16.10
CA VAL A 538 -7.75 -36.92 -16.66
C VAL A 538 -7.86 -36.75 -18.18
N ARG A 539 -7.88 -35.61 -18.60
CA ARG A 539 -8.01 -35.37 -20.05
C ARG A 539 -6.70 -35.70 -20.77
N ASP A 540 -5.59 -35.33 -20.13
CA ASP A 540 -4.29 -35.40 -20.83
C ASP A 540 -3.68 -36.81 -20.66
N CYS A 541 -4.29 -37.58 -19.73
CA CYS A 541 -3.58 -38.82 -19.40
C CYS A 541 -4.37 -40.01 -19.96
N ASN A 542 -3.72 -40.61 -21.17
CA ASN A 542 -4.02 -41.99 -21.58
C ASN A 542 -2.78 -42.88 -21.49
N PRO A 543 -2.94 -44.25 -21.17
CA PRO A 543 -1.80 -45.14 -20.93
C PRO A 543 -0.68 -44.91 -21.96
N ALA A 544 -0.91 -44.35 -23.11
CA ALA A 544 0.13 -44.12 -24.15
C ALA A 544 0.80 -42.76 -23.94
N MET A 545 0.28 -41.84 -23.08
CA MET A 545 0.80 -40.46 -22.93
C MET A 545 1.29 -40.24 -21.50
N PHE A 546 1.37 -41.34 -20.70
CA PHE A 546 1.76 -41.23 -19.28
C PHE A 546 3.19 -40.67 -19.16
N GLU A 547 4.03 -41.12 -20.10
CA GLU A 547 5.43 -40.69 -19.97
C GLU A 547 5.57 -39.17 -20.20
N ASN A 548 4.62 -38.57 -20.97
CA ASN A 548 4.70 -37.12 -21.26
C ASN A 548 4.22 -36.28 -20.06
N VAL A 549 3.40 -36.95 -19.17
CA VAL A 549 2.81 -36.11 -18.10
C VAL A 549 3.29 -36.64 -16.74
N LYS A 550 4.28 -37.51 -16.76
CA LYS A 550 4.72 -38.20 -15.52
C LYS A 550 5.26 -37.18 -14.52
N GLU A 551 6.07 -36.25 -15.03
CA GLU A 551 6.66 -35.26 -14.08
C GLU A 551 5.56 -34.40 -13.45
N ARG A 552 4.57 -33.98 -14.22
CA ARG A 552 3.46 -33.18 -13.69
C ARG A 552 2.65 -33.96 -12.65
N ILE A 553 2.50 -35.25 -12.88
CA ILE A 553 1.73 -36.08 -11.93
C ILE A 553 2.52 -36.22 -10.63
N LEU A 554 3.85 -36.45 -10.75
CA LEU A 554 4.64 -36.61 -9.52
C LEU A 554 4.60 -35.33 -8.69
N GLN A 555 4.74 -34.20 -9.45
CA GLN A 555 4.65 -32.93 -8.71
C GLN A 555 3.28 -32.76 -8.04
N PHE A 556 2.26 -33.10 -8.79
CA PHE A 556 0.89 -32.97 -8.25
C PHE A 556 0.70 -33.89 -7.03
N GLU A 557 1.20 -35.12 -7.04
CA GLU A 557 1.02 -36.05 -5.90
C GLU A 557 1.77 -35.54 -4.67
N GLN A 558 2.96 -34.95 -4.91
CA GLN A 558 3.69 -34.39 -3.77
C GLN A 558 2.90 -33.24 -3.11
N GLU A 559 2.29 -32.44 -3.97
CA GLU A 559 1.49 -31.32 -3.41
C GLU A 559 0.28 -31.86 -2.63
N VAL A 560 -0.31 -32.86 -3.21
CA VAL A 560 -1.51 -33.40 -2.52
C VAL A 560 -1.10 -33.96 -1.16
N GLU A 561 -0.05 -34.65 -1.16
CA GLU A 561 0.39 -35.19 0.15
C GLU A 561 0.62 -34.06 1.15
N THR A 562 1.25 -33.00 0.67
CA THR A 562 1.50 -31.86 1.58
C THR A 562 0.17 -31.26 2.07
N TRP A 563 -0.78 -31.14 1.13
CA TRP A 563 -2.06 -30.54 1.54
C TRP A 563 -2.80 -31.45 2.52
N VAL A 564 -2.70 -32.69 2.37
CA VAL A 564 -3.41 -33.62 3.27
C VAL A 564 -2.76 -33.59 4.66
N ARG A 565 -1.43 -33.61 4.65
CA ARG A 565 -0.74 -33.57 5.96
C ARG A 565 -1.05 -32.29 6.71
N ALA A 566 -1.25 -31.24 5.88
CA ALA A 566 -1.53 -29.93 6.52
C ALA A 566 -3.02 -29.80 6.87
N GLY A 567 -3.83 -30.86 6.55
CA GLY A 567 -5.29 -30.87 6.87
C GLY A 567 -6.07 -29.93 5.94
N GLU A 568 -5.48 -29.48 4.88
CA GLU A 568 -6.15 -28.53 3.97
C GLU A 568 -7.03 -29.27 2.96
N LEU A 569 -6.65 -30.50 2.65
CA LEU A 569 -7.50 -31.34 1.78
C LEU A 569 -8.14 -32.47 2.60
N GLY A 570 -9.49 -32.59 2.43
CA GLY A 570 -10.23 -33.56 3.28
C GLY A 570 -10.12 -34.99 2.71
N LYS A 571 -10.48 -35.97 3.57
CA LYS A 571 -10.42 -37.39 3.15
C LYS A 571 -11.50 -37.70 2.10
N ASP A 572 -12.35 -36.66 1.93
CA ASP A 572 -13.47 -36.89 0.99
C ASP A 572 -12.96 -37.03 -0.45
N VAL A 573 -11.77 -36.58 -0.75
CA VAL A 573 -11.29 -36.62 -2.14
C VAL A 573 -10.77 -38.02 -2.48
N PHE A 574 -10.63 -38.92 -1.44
CA PHE A 574 -10.07 -40.25 -1.72
C PHE A 574 -11.19 -41.30 -1.66
N LEU A 575 -12.41 -40.88 -1.89
CA LEU A 575 -13.50 -41.87 -1.92
C LEU A 575 -13.49 -42.65 -3.24
N GLU A 576 -13.85 -43.99 -3.15
CA GLU A 576 -13.66 -44.92 -4.29
C GLU A 576 -14.47 -44.46 -5.51
N GLY A 577 -15.43 -43.66 -5.27
CA GLY A 577 -16.38 -43.35 -6.37
C GLY A 577 -16.05 -41.98 -6.99
N ASN A 578 -14.90 -41.35 -6.55
CA ASN A 578 -14.73 -39.98 -7.09
C ASN A 578 -13.77 -40.01 -8.30
N THR A 579 -13.84 -38.95 -9.02
CA THR A 579 -13.11 -38.79 -10.29
C THR A 579 -11.60 -38.98 -10.06
N PHE A 580 -11.08 -38.49 -8.98
CA PHE A 580 -9.63 -38.60 -8.72
C PHE A 580 -9.23 -40.06 -8.52
N MET A 581 -10.06 -40.84 -7.79
CA MET A 581 -9.69 -42.26 -7.53
C MET A 581 -9.83 -43.08 -8.81
N LYS A 582 -10.87 -42.79 -9.54
CA LYS A 582 -11.04 -43.54 -10.80
C LYS A 582 -9.89 -43.26 -11.76
N TRP A 583 -9.51 -42.03 -11.83
CA TRP A 583 -8.38 -41.70 -12.71
C TRP A 583 -7.07 -42.30 -12.19
N TRP A 584 -6.85 -42.16 -10.88
CA TRP A 584 -5.54 -42.60 -10.33
C TRP A 584 -5.37 -44.12 -10.54
N THR A 585 -6.50 -44.96 -10.54
CA THR A 585 -6.40 -46.43 -10.69
C THR A 585 -6.05 -46.79 -12.13
N THR A 586 -6.19 -45.84 -13.02
CA THR A 586 -5.87 -46.14 -14.43
C THR A 586 -4.37 -45.93 -14.70
N LEU A 587 -3.61 -45.37 -13.69
CA LEU A 587 -2.17 -45.14 -13.90
C LEU A 587 -1.41 -46.46 -13.81
N PRO A 588 -0.13 -46.53 -14.45
CA PRO A 588 0.64 -47.78 -14.44
C PRO A 588 0.91 -48.29 -13.02
N GLN A 589 0.85 -49.55 -12.91
CA GLN A 589 0.98 -50.21 -11.59
C GLN A 589 2.33 -49.85 -10.93
N GLN A 590 3.38 -49.83 -11.77
CA GLN A 590 4.71 -49.51 -11.19
C GLN A 590 4.72 -48.10 -10.57
N HIS A 591 4.04 -47.17 -11.21
CA HIS A 591 3.98 -45.80 -10.63
C HIS A 591 3.18 -45.77 -9.33
N ARG A 592 2.05 -46.45 -9.33
CA ARG A 592 1.18 -46.40 -8.14
C ARG A 592 1.88 -46.99 -6.92
N LEU A 593 2.74 -48.02 -7.13
CA LEU A 593 3.41 -48.65 -5.97
C LEU A 593 4.47 -47.71 -5.41
N GLN A 594 4.96 -46.83 -6.28
CA GLN A 594 6.05 -45.94 -5.80
C GLN A 594 5.49 -44.56 -5.43
N SER A 595 4.17 -44.42 -5.63
CA SER A 595 3.60 -43.07 -5.42
C SER A 595 3.52 -42.74 -3.92
N SER A 596 3.65 -41.49 -3.67
CA SER A 596 3.55 -41.01 -2.27
C SER A 596 2.11 -41.11 -1.75
N LEU A 597 1.18 -41.38 -2.61
CA LEU A 597 -0.23 -41.39 -2.18
C LEU A 597 -0.74 -42.82 -2.07
N SER A 598 0.17 -43.80 -2.29
CA SER A 598 -0.28 -45.22 -2.35
C SER A 598 -0.93 -45.63 -1.04
N SER A 599 -0.42 -45.22 0.10
CA SER A 599 -0.99 -45.62 1.41
C SER A 599 -2.36 -44.97 1.65
N LEU A 600 -2.56 -43.79 1.06
CA LEU A 600 -3.84 -43.06 1.25
C LEU A 600 -4.91 -43.58 0.30
N MET A 601 -4.45 -44.18 -0.77
CA MET A 601 -5.38 -44.61 -1.84
C MET A 601 -5.81 -46.06 -1.62
N ASN A 602 -5.03 -46.85 -0.89
CA ASN A 602 -5.32 -48.28 -0.66
C ASN A 602 -5.91 -48.50 0.74
N GLY A 603 -6.08 -47.43 1.53
CA GLY A 603 -6.71 -47.51 2.88
C GLY A 603 -8.23 -47.34 2.79
#